data_AF-A0A6H1NZ63-F1
#
_entry.id   AF-A0A6H1NZ63-F1
#
_cell.length_a   1.000
_cell.length_b   1.000
_cell.length_c   1.000
_cell.angle_alpha   90.00
_cell.angle_beta   90.00
_cell.angle_gamma   90.00
#
_symmetry.space_group_name_H-M   'P 1'
#
loop_
_entity.id
_entity.type
_entity.pdbx_description
1 polymer ?
#
loop_
_entity_poly.entity_id
_entity_poly.type
_entity_poly.pdbx_seq_one_letter_code
_entity_poly.pdbx_strand_id
1 'polypeptide(L)'
;MKKCNSGAILIVAILSIMSGCQESSFEKNHNIDKGKVVEETMTPSVHVDPAIDLSSKQTTSIIIEFKTKPAKVAVIEAEAKGIPLTIEEAKERVEESHQTFQKELHELFDKNQVPYTVRHKYKTVFNGVSMELPANEIKKLAEFSSVISKIYLNRKIKLDPPILPSEQL
;
A
#
# COMPACT_ATOMS: atom_id res chain seq x y z
N MET A 1 -4.32 -36.91 -31.43
CA MET A 1 -3.05 -36.82 -32.19
C MET A 1 -3.01 -35.46 -32.88
N LYS A 2 -1.89 -34.73 -32.81
CA LYS A 2 -1.72 -33.42 -33.47
C LYS A 2 -1.06 -33.63 -34.85
N LYS A 3 -1.54 -32.94 -35.90
CA LYS A 3 -0.82 -32.74 -37.17
C LYS A 3 -1.05 -31.31 -37.68
N CYS A 4 -0.10 -30.79 -38.45
CA CYS A 4 0.15 -29.36 -38.62
C CYS A 4 -0.17 -28.84 -40.04
N ASN A 5 -0.38 -27.52 -40.13
CA ASN A 5 -0.23 -26.58 -41.25
C ASN A 5 -0.10 -27.06 -42.71
N SER A 6 -0.79 -26.30 -43.59
CA SER A 6 -0.19 -25.75 -44.81
C SER A 6 -0.76 -24.35 -45.06
N GLY A 7 0.02 -23.44 -45.65
CA GLY A 7 -0.29 -21.99 -45.67
C GLY A 7 -0.50 -21.38 -47.05
N ALA A 8 -0.62 -20.05 -47.10
CA ALA A 8 -0.43 -19.24 -48.30
C ALA A 8 -0.08 -17.78 -47.90
N ILE A 9 0.94 -17.21 -48.52
CA ILE A 9 1.24 -15.78 -48.50
C ILE A 9 0.60 -15.18 -49.74
N LEU A 10 -0.16 -14.08 -49.61
CA LEU A 10 -0.57 -13.28 -50.77
C LEU A 10 -0.37 -11.79 -50.48
N ILE A 11 0.50 -11.18 -51.29
CA ILE A 11 0.76 -9.74 -51.31
C ILE A 11 -0.33 -9.08 -52.17
N VAL A 12 -0.98 -8.02 -51.67
CA VAL A 12 -1.81 -7.12 -52.47
C VAL A 12 -1.43 -5.68 -52.17
N ALA A 13 -1.35 -4.86 -53.22
CA ALA A 13 -0.59 -3.61 -53.23
C ALA A 13 -1.37 -2.37 -52.76
N ILE A 14 -0.59 -1.46 -52.18
CA ILE A 14 -0.64 0.01 -52.24
C ILE A 14 -1.84 0.63 -53.00
N LEU A 15 -2.60 1.47 -52.30
CA LEU A 15 -3.24 2.65 -52.89
C LEU A 15 -3.01 3.87 -51.99
N SER A 16 -2.09 4.74 -52.40
CA SER A 16 -1.89 6.06 -51.81
C SER A 16 -2.91 7.04 -52.38
N ILE A 17 -3.52 7.88 -51.54
CA ILE A 17 -4.22 9.09 -52.01
C ILE A 17 -3.68 10.28 -51.22
N MET A 18 -3.17 11.27 -51.96
CA MET A 18 -2.48 12.44 -51.44
C MET A 18 -3.41 13.66 -51.38
N SER A 19 -3.40 14.35 -50.23
CA SER A 19 -3.66 15.78 -50.03
C SER A 19 -2.87 16.12 -48.75
N GLY A 20 -1.80 16.93 -48.76
CA GLY A 20 -1.73 18.32 -49.22
C GLY A 20 -2.40 19.22 -48.17
N CYS A 21 -1.78 20.19 -47.52
CA CYS A 21 -0.45 20.83 -47.59
C CYS A 21 -0.09 21.35 -46.15
N GLN A 22 1.07 21.91 -45.77
CA GLN A 22 2.34 22.30 -46.43
C GLN A 22 3.44 22.46 -45.33
N GLU A 23 4.73 22.58 -45.67
CA GLU A 23 5.78 22.98 -44.72
C GLU A 23 5.66 24.45 -44.26
N SER A 24 5.95 24.70 -42.98
CA SER A 24 6.49 26.00 -42.54
C SER A 24 7.60 25.75 -41.52
N SER A 25 8.82 26.13 -41.91
CA SER A 25 9.96 26.17 -41.02
C SER A 25 9.76 27.27 -39.97
N PHE A 26 10.04 26.96 -38.71
CA PHE A 26 10.20 27.99 -37.68
C PHE A 26 11.33 27.61 -36.74
N GLU A 27 12.56 27.93 -37.15
CA GLU A 27 13.68 27.98 -36.21
C GLU A 27 13.36 29.00 -35.11
N LYS A 28 13.30 28.53 -33.87
CA LYS A 28 13.50 29.36 -32.69
C LYS A 28 14.50 28.69 -31.77
N ASN A 29 15.77 29.02 -32.00
CA ASN A 29 16.83 28.81 -31.02
C ASN A 29 16.47 29.53 -29.72
N HIS A 30 16.20 28.78 -28.66
CA HIS A 30 16.24 29.31 -27.30
C HIS A 30 16.86 28.26 -26.38
N ASN A 31 18.12 28.46 -26.03
CA ASN A 31 18.72 27.79 -24.87
C ASN A 31 17.92 28.20 -23.63
N ILE A 32 17.25 27.24 -23.00
CA ILE A 32 16.88 27.33 -21.58
C ILE A 32 17.32 26.03 -20.94
N ASP A 33 18.29 26.14 -20.04
CA ASP A 33 18.60 25.12 -19.06
C ASP A 33 17.32 24.73 -18.32
N LYS A 34 16.83 23.52 -18.56
CA LYS A 34 15.72 22.93 -17.82
C LYS A 34 16.25 21.75 -17.05
N GLY A 35 16.63 22.06 -15.81
CA GLY A 35 17.07 21.09 -14.83
C GLY A 35 16.16 19.87 -14.77
N LYS A 36 16.81 18.73 -14.59
CA LYS A 36 16.25 17.39 -14.36
C LYS A 36 14.99 17.43 -13.48
N VAL A 37 13.81 17.48 -14.12
CA VAL A 37 12.55 17.16 -13.44
C VAL A 37 12.57 15.66 -13.20
N VAL A 38 13.04 15.28 -12.01
CA VAL A 38 12.74 13.95 -11.49
C VAL A 38 11.25 13.97 -11.19
N GLU A 39 10.49 13.16 -11.93
CA GLU A 39 9.15 12.78 -11.54
C GLU A 39 9.27 11.92 -10.27
N GLU A 40 9.38 12.58 -9.13
CA GLU A 40 9.27 11.93 -7.83
C GLU A 40 7.83 11.47 -7.67
N THR A 41 7.56 10.23 -8.08
CA THR A 41 6.36 9.50 -7.73
C THR A 41 6.22 9.54 -6.20
N MET A 42 5.37 10.44 -5.69
CA MET A 42 5.12 10.60 -4.26
C MET A 42 4.38 9.38 -3.71
N THR A 43 5.12 8.29 -3.50
CA THR A 43 4.66 7.20 -2.63
C THR A 43 4.54 7.78 -1.22
N PRO A 44 3.33 7.81 -0.61
CA PRO A 44 3.17 8.37 0.72
C PRO A 44 3.98 7.52 1.70
N SER A 45 4.99 8.14 2.32
CA SER A 45 5.86 7.48 3.28
C SER A 45 5.07 6.99 4.49
N VAL A 46 5.34 5.75 4.91
CA VAL A 46 4.73 5.19 6.11
C VAL A 46 5.17 6.00 7.34
N HIS A 47 4.20 6.44 8.13
CA HIS A 47 4.50 7.09 9.41
C HIS A 47 4.91 6.05 10.46
N VAL A 48 6.01 6.27 11.16
CA VAL A 48 6.46 5.43 12.28
C VAL A 48 6.56 6.31 13.53
N ASP A 49 5.96 5.86 14.63
CA ASP A 49 5.99 6.54 15.92
C ASP A 49 7.44 6.76 16.39
N PRO A 50 7.89 8.01 16.59
CA PRO A 50 9.28 8.33 16.92
C PRO A 50 9.72 7.84 18.31
N ALA A 51 8.79 7.32 19.14
CA ALA A 51 9.15 6.65 20.39
C ALA A 51 9.64 5.20 20.20
N ILE A 52 9.60 4.66 18.98
CA ILE A 52 10.15 3.34 18.66
C ILE A 52 11.66 3.49 18.40
N ASP A 53 12.49 2.84 19.22
CA ASP A 53 13.93 2.74 18.96
C ASP A 53 14.21 1.74 17.82
N LEU A 54 14.26 2.26 16.59
CA LEU A 54 14.56 1.51 15.37
C LEU A 54 16.01 0.97 15.29
N SER A 55 16.86 1.20 16.29
CA SER A 55 18.19 0.58 16.38
C SER A 55 18.20 -0.70 17.23
N SER A 56 17.16 -0.89 18.07
CA SER A 56 17.10 -1.99 19.04
C SER A 56 16.78 -3.33 18.39
N LYS A 57 17.50 -4.37 18.82
CA LYS A 57 17.19 -5.78 18.48
C LYS A 57 16.11 -6.39 19.39
N GLN A 58 15.60 -5.64 20.36
CA GLN A 58 14.56 -6.14 21.27
C GLN A 58 13.22 -6.23 20.55
N THR A 59 12.48 -7.32 20.82
CA THR A 59 11.10 -7.47 20.38
C THR A 59 10.23 -6.36 20.95
N THR A 60 9.65 -5.55 20.06
CA THR A 60 8.77 -4.44 20.40
C THR A 60 7.34 -4.79 19.98
N SER A 61 6.37 -4.47 20.84
CA SER A 61 4.95 -4.59 20.50
C SER A 61 4.48 -3.32 19.81
N ILE A 62 3.86 -3.47 18.64
CA ILE A 62 3.42 -2.39 17.76
C ILE A 62 1.97 -2.58 17.32
N ILE A 63 1.32 -1.47 16.96
CA ILE A 63 0.01 -1.43 16.30
C ILE A 63 0.23 -0.83 14.92
N ILE A 64 -0.25 -1.51 13.89
CA ILE A 64 -0.08 -1.13 12.48
C ILE A 64 -1.46 -0.77 11.92
N GLU A 65 -1.58 0.42 11.33
CA GLU A 65 -2.75 0.90 10.60
C GLU A 65 -2.57 0.66 9.11
N PHE A 66 -3.58 0.09 8.43
CA PHE A 66 -3.57 -0.11 6.98
C PHE A 66 -4.17 1.09 6.22
N LYS A 67 -3.72 1.31 4.98
CA LYS A 67 -4.24 2.35 4.07
C LYS A 67 -5.73 2.15 3.75
N THR A 68 -6.17 0.89 3.66
CA THR A 68 -7.58 0.56 3.42
C THR A 68 -8.41 0.87 4.66
N LYS A 69 -9.39 1.77 4.54
CA LYS A 69 -10.29 2.14 5.64
C LYS A 69 -11.25 0.99 6.00
N PRO A 70 -11.75 0.93 7.25
CA PRO A 70 -12.78 -0.05 7.62
C PRO A 70 -14.04 0.13 6.76
N ALA A 71 -14.68 -0.98 6.39
CA ALA A 71 -15.67 -1.01 5.32
C ALA A 71 -16.80 0.04 5.45
N LYS A 72 -17.36 0.21 6.65
CA LYS A 72 -18.44 1.19 6.90
C LYS A 72 -17.98 2.64 6.73
N VAL A 73 -16.73 2.94 7.07
CA VAL A 73 -16.14 4.29 6.87
C VAL A 73 -15.90 4.53 5.37
N ALA A 74 -15.40 3.52 4.66
CA ALA A 74 -15.16 3.61 3.22
C ALA A 74 -16.44 3.87 2.41
N VAL A 75 -17.55 3.22 2.76
CA VAL A 75 -18.86 3.45 2.12
C VAL A 75 -19.35 4.88 2.35
N ILE A 76 -19.37 5.36 3.61
CA ILE A 76 -19.82 6.73 3.94
C ILE A 76 -18.97 7.79 3.21
N GLU A 77 -17.65 7.58 3.12
CA GLU A 77 -16.77 8.49 2.38
C GLU A 77 -16.95 8.42 0.85
N ALA A 78 -17.37 7.29 0.30
CA ALA A 78 -17.66 7.12 -1.11
C ALA A 78 -19.00 7.78 -1.47
N GLU A 79 -20.04 7.55 -0.67
CA GLU A 79 -21.35 8.21 -0.77
C GLU A 79 -21.21 9.73 -0.74
N ALA A 80 -20.44 10.28 0.21
CA ALA A 80 -20.17 11.72 0.31
C ALA A 80 -19.40 12.30 -0.90
N LYS A 81 -18.78 11.46 -1.72
CA LYS A 81 -18.08 11.82 -2.97
C LYS A 81 -18.88 11.47 -4.23
N GLY A 82 -20.09 10.93 -4.10
CA GLY A 82 -20.89 10.44 -5.23
C GLY A 82 -20.31 9.20 -5.92
N ILE A 83 -19.42 8.45 -5.25
CA ILE A 83 -18.78 7.24 -5.78
C ILE A 83 -19.59 6.02 -5.31
N PRO A 84 -20.07 5.14 -6.22
CA PRO A 84 -20.72 3.90 -5.81
C PRO A 84 -19.70 2.96 -5.15
N LEU A 85 -20.03 2.48 -3.96
CA LEU A 85 -19.29 1.45 -3.24
C LEU A 85 -20.24 0.68 -2.33
N THR A 86 -20.41 -0.62 -2.56
CA THR A 86 -21.18 -1.48 -1.66
C THR A 86 -20.41 -1.82 -0.39
N ILE A 87 -21.13 -2.19 0.66
CA ILE A 87 -20.50 -2.62 1.91
C ILE A 87 -19.80 -3.98 1.76
N GLU A 88 -20.22 -4.81 0.79
CA GLU A 88 -19.58 -6.06 0.40
C GLU A 88 -18.21 -5.83 -0.25
N GLU A 89 -18.11 -5.01 -1.30
CA GLU A 89 -16.84 -4.63 -1.93
C GLU A 89 -15.89 -3.95 -0.92
N ALA A 90 -16.44 -3.13 -0.02
CA ALA A 90 -15.65 -2.48 1.02
C ALA A 90 -15.11 -3.47 2.08
N LYS A 91 -15.85 -4.55 2.40
CA LYS A 91 -15.36 -5.66 3.24
C LYS A 91 -14.30 -6.49 2.52
N GLU A 92 -14.49 -6.74 1.22
CA GLU A 92 -13.52 -7.49 0.40
C GLU A 92 -12.17 -6.79 0.38
N ARG A 93 -12.13 -5.47 0.10
CA ARG A 93 -10.89 -4.66 0.17
C ARG A 93 -10.19 -4.71 1.52
N VAL A 94 -10.96 -4.77 2.61
CA VAL A 94 -10.39 -4.97 3.96
C VAL A 94 -9.72 -6.34 4.04
N GLU A 95 -10.35 -7.41 3.57
CA GLU A 95 -9.76 -8.76 3.61
C GLU A 95 -8.53 -8.88 2.69
N GLU A 96 -8.59 -8.32 1.48
CA GLU A 96 -7.45 -8.22 0.56
C GLU A 96 -6.25 -7.53 1.23
N SER A 97 -6.46 -6.45 1.98
CA SER A 97 -5.38 -5.78 2.70
C SER A 97 -4.71 -6.67 3.76
N HIS A 98 -5.48 -7.51 4.46
CA HIS A 98 -4.95 -8.50 5.41
C HIS A 98 -4.22 -9.66 4.73
N GLN A 99 -4.74 -10.14 3.58
CA GLN A 99 -4.10 -11.19 2.80
C GLN A 99 -2.77 -10.72 2.18
N THR A 100 -2.73 -9.49 1.66
CA THR A 100 -1.53 -8.87 1.12
C THR A 100 -0.49 -8.66 2.21
N PHE A 101 -0.87 -8.08 3.36
CA PHE A 101 0.03 -7.94 4.50
C PHE A 101 0.64 -9.29 4.94
N GLN A 102 -0.17 -10.36 4.99
CA GLN A 102 0.32 -11.69 5.37
C GLN A 102 1.31 -12.27 4.35
N LYS A 103 1.13 -12.00 3.05
CA LYS A 103 2.11 -12.37 2.01
C LYS A 103 3.40 -11.57 2.17
N GLU A 104 3.30 -10.26 2.41
CA GLU A 104 4.47 -9.39 2.62
C GLU A 104 5.28 -9.80 3.85
N LEU A 105 4.64 -10.16 4.97
CA LEU A 105 5.32 -10.71 6.15
C LEU A 105 6.04 -12.04 5.83
N HIS A 106 5.40 -12.93 5.07
CA HIS A 106 6.04 -14.18 4.65
C HIS A 106 7.29 -13.94 3.78
N GLU A 107 7.21 -13.00 2.84
CA GLU A 107 8.32 -12.64 1.96
C GLU A 107 9.46 -11.93 2.70
N LEU A 108 9.11 -11.03 3.62
CA LEU A 108 10.08 -10.19 4.32
C LEU A 108 10.76 -10.88 5.50
N PHE A 109 10.03 -11.77 6.19
CA PHE A 109 10.44 -12.33 7.48
C PHE A 109 10.50 -13.85 7.52
N ASP A 110 9.46 -14.60 7.10
CA ASP A 110 9.49 -16.08 7.16
C ASP A 110 10.68 -16.64 6.35
N LYS A 111 10.84 -16.17 5.09
CA LYS A 111 11.95 -16.57 4.21
C LYS A 111 13.33 -16.20 4.77
N ASN A 112 13.40 -15.18 5.62
CA ASN A 112 14.62 -14.65 6.22
C ASN A 112 14.80 -15.10 7.69
N GLN A 113 13.93 -15.98 8.20
CA GLN A 113 13.95 -16.49 9.58
C GLN A 113 13.88 -15.38 10.66
N VAL A 114 13.27 -14.23 10.33
CA VAL A 114 13.05 -13.15 11.30
C VAL A 114 11.81 -13.49 12.15
N PRO A 115 11.93 -13.60 13.48
CA PRO A 115 10.79 -13.93 14.32
C PRO A 115 9.84 -12.74 14.46
N TYR A 116 8.55 -12.98 14.28
CA TYR A 116 7.48 -12.03 14.59
C TYR A 116 6.26 -12.77 15.14
N THR A 117 5.28 -12.05 15.69
CA THR A 117 4.00 -12.64 16.08
C THR A 117 2.87 -11.65 15.88
N VAL A 118 1.92 -11.95 15.00
CA VAL A 118 0.67 -11.19 14.89
C VAL A 118 -0.24 -11.59 16.06
N ARG A 119 -0.48 -10.65 16.98
CA ARG A 119 -1.28 -10.84 18.20
C ARG A 119 -2.77 -10.65 17.95
N HIS A 120 -3.15 -9.73 17.07
CA HIS A 120 -4.55 -9.48 16.72
C HIS A 120 -4.69 -8.91 15.30
N LYS A 121 -5.84 -9.18 14.66
CA LYS A 121 -6.24 -8.62 13.36
C LYS A 121 -7.50 -7.77 13.54
N TYR A 122 -7.45 -6.49 13.20
CA TYR A 122 -8.56 -5.54 13.31
C TYR A 122 -9.16 -5.27 11.92
N LYS A 123 -10.50 -5.26 11.81
CA LYS A 123 -11.22 -5.14 10.53
C LYS A 123 -12.48 -4.25 10.58
N THR A 124 -12.86 -3.71 11.74
CA THR A 124 -14.23 -3.18 12.00
C THR A 124 -14.28 -1.68 12.27
N VAL A 125 -13.74 -1.24 13.41
CA VAL A 125 -13.58 0.19 13.77
C VAL A 125 -12.19 0.73 13.42
N PHE A 126 -11.24 -0.19 13.24
CA PHE A 126 -9.86 0.03 12.82
C PHE A 126 -9.51 -1.10 11.85
N ASN A 127 -8.68 -0.82 10.84
CA ASN A 127 -8.16 -1.83 9.93
C ASN A 127 -6.64 -1.91 10.05
N GLY A 128 -6.13 -3.08 10.40
CA GLY A 128 -4.71 -3.26 10.71
C GLY A 128 -4.45 -4.45 11.63
N VAL A 129 -3.28 -4.46 12.28
CA VAL A 129 -2.88 -5.53 13.21
C VAL A 129 -2.21 -4.98 14.45
N SER A 130 -2.18 -5.78 15.52
CA SER A 130 -1.16 -5.65 16.56
C SER A 130 -0.19 -6.82 16.45
N MET A 131 1.11 -6.55 16.55
CA MET A 131 2.13 -7.57 16.41
C MET A 131 3.35 -7.28 17.28
N GLU A 132 4.21 -8.29 17.40
CA GLU A 132 5.54 -8.20 18.01
C GLU A 132 6.59 -8.47 16.93
N LEU A 133 7.62 -7.62 16.90
CA LEU A 133 8.70 -7.63 15.90
C LEU A 133 9.98 -7.01 16.52
N PRO A 134 11.20 -7.49 16.22
CA PRO A 134 12.43 -6.79 16.58
C PRO A 134 12.43 -5.36 16.02
N ALA A 135 12.75 -4.36 16.85
CA ALA A 135 12.52 -2.96 16.46
C ALA A 135 13.35 -2.52 15.23
N ASN A 136 14.55 -3.09 15.05
CA ASN A 136 15.41 -2.89 13.90
C ASN A 136 14.81 -3.36 12.55
N GLU A 137 13.77 -4.20 12.57
CA GLU A 137 13.07 -4.69 11.37
C GLU A 137 11.86 -3.81 10.99
N ILE A 138 11.42 -2.91 11.88
CA ILE A 138 10.22 -2.08 11.66
C ILE A 138 10.42 -1.12 10.47
N LYS A 139 11.61 -0.54 10.32
CA LYS A 139 11.93 0.32 9.17
C LYS A 139 11.81 -0.44 7.85
N LYS A 140 12.36 -1.65 7.79
CA LYS A 140 12.30 -2.55 6.63
C LYS A 140 10.85 -2.92 6.28
N LEU A 141 10.01 -3.17 7.29
CA LEU A 141 8.58 -3.42 7.11
C LEU A 141 7.82 -2.21 6.54
N ALA A 142 8.11 -1.02 7.08
CA ALA A 142 7.50 0.24 6.65
C ALA A 142 7.89 0.62 5.20
N GLU A 143 9.11 0.30 4.77
CA GLU A 143 9.59 0.56 3.40
C GLU A 143 9.10 -0.49 2.38
N PHE A 144 8.94 -1.75 2.81
CA PHE A 144 8.54 -2.85 1.92
C PHE A 144 7.02 -2.98 1.73
N SER A 145 6.21 -2.72 2.77
CA SER A 145 4.78 -3.02 2.73
C SER A 145 3.98 -2.01 1.90
N SER A 146 3.20 -2.53 0.94
CA SER A 146 2.30 -1.73 0.13
C SER A 146 1.05 -1.26 0.87
N VAL A 147 0.64 -1.97 1.94
CA VAL A 147 -0.65 -1.75 2.63
C VAL A 147 -0.58 -0.96 3.94
N ILE A 148 0.59 -0.80 4.56
CA ILE A 148 0.73 -0.03 5.80
C ILE A 148 0.55 1.46 5.54
N SER A 149 -0.25 2.14 6.36
CA SER A 149 -0.26 3.61 6.46
C SER A 149 0.64 4.09 7.60
N LYS A 150 0.53 3.48 8.80
CA LYS A 150 1.23 3.94 10.00
C LYS A 150 1.61 2.79 10.94
N ILE A 151 2.66 2.99 11.73
CA ILE A 151 3.13 2.06 12.77
C ILE A 151 3.28 2.83 14.08
N TYR A 152 2.62 2.36 15.13
CA TYR A 152 2.60 2.94 16.47
C TYR A 152 3.19 2.01 17.51
N LEU A 153 3.83 2.56 18.55
CA LEU A 153 4.24 1.78 19.72
C LEU A 153 2.99 1.33 20.50
N ASN A 154 2.90 0.05 20.86
CA ASN A 154 1.80 -0.45 21.70
C ASN A 154 2.04 -0.07 23.17
N ARG A 155 1.50 1.09 23.58
CA ARG A 155 1.75 1.67 24.91
C ARG A 155 0.81 1.10 25.97
N LYS A 156 1.37 0.74 27.13
CA LYS A 156 0.58 0.48 28.34
C LYS A 156 0.31 1.79 29.07
N ILE A 157 -0.95 2.20 29.13
CA ILE A 157 -1.40 3.38 29.89
C ILE A 157 -1.77 2.95 31.31
N LYS A 158 -1.42 3.76 32.31
CA LYS A 158 -1.90 3.64 33.69
C LYS A 158 -2.90 4.77 33.94
N LEU A 159 -3.97 4.48 34.66
CA LEU A 159 -4.95 5.47 35.10
C LEU A 159 -4.57 5.97 36.50
N ASP A 160 -4.90 7.23 36.78
CA ASP A 160 -4.71 7.88 38.08
C ASP A 160 -6.02 8.60 38.47
N PRO A 161 -6.70 8.18 39.56
CA PRO A 161 -6.37 7.03 40.40
C PRO A 161 -6.47 5.69 39.65
N PRO A 162 -5.77 4.63 40.11
CA PRO A 162 -5.93 3.29 39.55
C PRO A 162 -7.35 2.77 39.81
N ILE A 163 -7.96 2.12 38.81
CA ILE A 163 -9.30 1.52 38.94
C ILE A 163 -9.29 0.52 40.11
N LEU A 164 -10.14 0.76 41.10
CA LEU A 164 -10.39 -0.19 42.18
C LEU A 164 -11.46 -1.20 41.73
N PRO A 165 -11.29 -2.52 41.98
CA PRO A 165 -12.24 -3.54 41.52
C PRO A 165 -13.69 -3.38 41.99
N SER A 166 -13.93 -2.56 43.01
CA SER A 166 -15.25 -2.26 43.56
C SER A 166 -16.09 -1.27 42.74
N GLU A 167 -15.51 -0.57 41.77
CA GLU A 167 -16.19 0.46 40.95
C GLU A 167 -16.69 -0.06 39.59
N GLN A 168 -16.77 -1.39 39.42
CA GLN A 168 -17.16 -2.06 38.17
C GLN A 168 -18.51 -2.81 38.27
N LEU A 169 -19.37 -2.42 39.22
CA LEU A 169 -20.72 -2.97 39.44
C LEU A 169 -21.80 -2.10 38.78
#